data_AF-A0A1C5QLU7-F1
#
_entry.id   AF-A0A1C5QLU7-F1
#
_cell.length_a   1.000
_cell.length_b   1.000
_cell.length_c   1.000
_cell.angle_alpha   90.00
_cell.angle_beta   90.00
_cell.angle_gamma   90.00
#
_symmetry.space_group_name_H-M   'P 1'
#
loop_
_entity.id
_entity.type
_entity.pdbx_description
1 polymer ?
#
loop_
_entity_poly.entity_id
_entity_poly.type
_entity_poly.pdbx_seq_one_letter_code
_entity_poly.pdbx_strand_id
1 'polypeptide(L)'
;MVDLETHRIIDLIPTRNTEEVRAWLATYPNIEVISRDGAQIYANASEKSHPGIVQVSDRFHMIKGLTEAMTKYIIREFPARLEIPAVSTNSAEYVKLINRRNHVDRVRFAQTKKAEGMTVNEIALLLHSSVKTIQKYLKLDTDKIEDKVIAREANHRLAIQQKQEEVNTARKMACDGIPIEQIAKEMHHTFKTIQNYLNPSYSVENKHYHARIPGKLAPYETEVIKLRCEGMTYPCIHKIISEKGYEGSVTSLRMFIQKERIRCVSSQKEEACSDYQPKEYVQRRSLTQLIYKGLDDVKTISQEQYEQVLKSYPMIADLYVTIKEFYEIIYSKHEEKLDAWLVGMRTFF
;
A
#
# COMPACT_ATOMS: atom_id res chain seq x y z
N MET A 1 14.14 20.50 -39.25
CA MET A 1 14.93 19.31 -39.59
C MET A 1 16.26 19.34 -38.89
N VAL A 2 16.67 18.18 -38.40
CA VAL A 2 17.98 17.98 -37.79
C VAL A 2 18.67 16.89 -38.59
N ASP A 3 19.94 17.08 -38.88
CA ASP A 3 20.79 16.06 -39.49
C ASP A 3 20.98 14.89 -38.52
N LEU A 4 20.68 13.66 -38.96
CA LEU A 4 20.69 12.49 -38.06
C LEU A 4 22.09 12.04 -37.64
N GLU A 5 23.12 12.35 -38.43
CA GLU A 5 24.50 11.95 -38.18
C GLU A 5 25.24 12.98 -37.32
N THR A 6 25.13 14.25 -37.69
CA THR A 6 25.85 15.36 -37.07
C THR A 6 25.09 16.01 -35.92
N HIS A 7 23.79 15.68 -35.76
CA HIS A 7 22.88 16.28 -34.78
C HIS A 7 22.75 17.81 -34.90
N ARG A 8 23.09 18.38 -36.07
CA ARG A 8 22.98 19.81 -36.32
C ARG A 8 21.58 20.16 -36.81
N ILE A 9 21.05 21.27 -36.29
CA ILE A 9 19.80 21.84 -36.79
C ILE A 9 20.08 22.36 -38.21
N ILE A 10 19.36 21.81 -39.19
CA ILE A 10 19.44 22.26 -40.58
C ILE A 10 18.49 23.44 -40.78
N ASP A 11 17.25 23.31 -40.30
CA ASP A 11 16.23 24.34 -40.42
C ASP A 11 15.09 24.13 -39.41
N LEU A 12 14.29 25.17 -39.17
CA LEU A 12 13.07 25.11 -38.38
C LEU A 12 11.93 25.77 -39.14
N ILE A 13 11.03 24.94 -39.66
CA ILE A 13 9.84 25.41 -40.38
C ILE A 13 8.75 25.84 -39.38
N PRO A 14 8.19 27.07 -39.47
CA PRO A 14 7.18 27.57 -38.53
C PRO A 14 5.75 27.12 -38.87
N THR A 15 5.59 25.91 -39.40
CA THR A 15 4.29 25.36 -39.79
C THR A 15 4.25 23.85 -39.55
N ARG A 16 3.03 23.30 -39.47
CA ARG A 16 2.77 21.86 -39.47
C ARG A 16 1.85 21.45 -40.61
N ASN A 17 1.65 22.32 -41.61
CA ASN A 17 0.82 22.01 -42.77
C ASN A 17 1.52 21.01 -43.69
N THR A 18 0.83 19.92 -44.04
CA THR A 18 1.36 18.85 -44.88
C THR A 18 1.96 19.35 -46.19
N GLU A 19 1.29 20.27 -46.90
CA GLU A 19 1.74 20.71 -48.22
C GLU A 19 2.94 21.67 -48.14
N GLU A 20 2.99 22.52 -47.12
CA GLU A 20 4.13 23.40 -46.87
C GLU A 20 5.36 22.58 -46.44
N VAL A 21 5.18 21.59 -45.56
CA VAL A 21 6.25 20.68 -45.16
C VAL A 21 6.72 19.83 -46.35
N ARG A 22 5.80 19.35 -47.20
CA ARG A 22 6.14 18.61 -48.43
C ARG A 22 7.00 19.48 -49.36
N ALA A 23 6.56 20.71 -49.64
CA ALA A 23 7.27 21.63 -50.52
C ALA A 23 8.67 21.95 -49.96
N TRP A 24 8.78 22.11 -48.65
CA TRP A 24 10.04 22.33 -47.96
C TRP A 24 10.94 21.08 -48.00
N LEU A 25 10.42 19.87 -47.74
CA LEU A 25 11.21 18.64 -47.86
C LEU A 25 11.76 18.46 -49.27
N ALA A 26 10.96 18.74 -50.30
CA ALA A 26 11.36 18.59 -51.70
C ALA A 26 12.57 19.45 -52.11
N THR A 27 12.99 20.43 -51.31
CA THR A 27 14.24 21.19 -51.56
C THR A 27 15.52 20.40 -51.23
N TYR A 28 15.39 19.22 -50.60
CA TYR A 28 16.50 18.37 -50.18
C TYR A 28 16.44 17.00 -50.88
N PRO A 29 16.76 16.94 -52.19
CA PRO A 29 16.58 15.72 -53.01
C PRO A 29 17.51 14.57 -52.61
N ASN A 30 18.52 14.83 -51.79
CA ASN A 30 19.51 13.85 -51.32
C ASN A 30 19.13 13.17 -50.00
N ILE A 31 17.91 13.38 -49.49
CA ILE A 31 17.45 12.68 -48.29
C ILE A 31 17.22 11.20 -48.63
N GLU A 32 17.83 10.32 -47.84
CA GLU A 32 17.68 8.86 -47.99
C GLU A 32 16.78 8.25 -46.90
N VAL A 33 16.77 8.85 -45.70
CA VAL A 33 16.00 8.38 -44.54
C VAL A 33 15.38 9.56 -43.82
N ILE A 34 14.10 9.44 -43.45
CA ILE A 34 13.42 10.42 -42.61
C ILE A 34 13.05 9.77 -41.27
N SER A 35 13.69 10.24 -40.20
CA SER A 35 13.24 9.96 -38.84
C SER A 35 12.17 10.97 -38.43
N ARG A 36 11.01 10.47 -38.00
CA ARG A 36 9.86 11.32 -37.64
C ARG A 36 9.16 10.84 -36.37
N ASP A 37 8.33 11.72 -35.84
CA ASP A 37 7.33 11.35 -34.85
C ASP A 37 6.24 10.45 -35.45
N GLY A 38 5.32 9.98 -34.61
CA GLY A 38 4.19 9.15 -35.04
C GLY A 38 3.09 9.90 -35.83
N ALA A 39 3.24 11.18 -36.16
CA ALA A 39 2.16 11.97 -36.76
C ALA A 39 1.99 11.71 -38.27
N GLN A 40 0.74 11.51 -38.68
CA GLN A 40 0.40 11.21 -40.08
C GLN A 40 0.74 12.35 -41.05
N ILE A 41 0.76 13.60 -40.58
CA ILE A 41 1.08 14.77 -41.40
C ILE A 41 2.49 14.66 -41.99
N TYR A 42 3.48 14.34 -41.16
CA TYR A 42 4.85 14.19 -41.63
C TYR A 42 5.01 12.92 -42.47
N ALA A 43 4.31 11.84 -42.15
CA ALA A 43 4.33 10.63 -42.97
C ALA A 43 3.86 10.91 -44.41
N ASN A 44 2.76 11.66 -44.54
CA ASN A 44 2.20 12.04 -45.84
C ASN A 44 3.08 13.07 -46.57
N ALA A 45 3.64 14.05 -45.85
CA ALA A 45 4.54 15.04 -46.45
C ALA A 45 5.82 14.39 -46.98
N SER A 46 6.42 13.48 -46.20
CA SER A 46 7.58 12.68 -46.61
C SER A 46 7.29 11.90 -47.88
N GLU A 47 6.23 11.09 -47.89
CA GLU A 47 5.86 10.25 -49.04
C GLU A 47 5.60 11.06 -50.31
N LYS A 48 4.90 12.20 -50.18
CA LYS A 48 4.62 13.07 -51.34
C LYS A 48 5.84 13.85 -51.82
N SER A 49 6.81 14.13 -50.94
CA SER A 49 8.04 14.87 -51.30
C SER A 49 9.08 13.95 -51.94
N HIS A 50 9.22 12.74 -51.39
CA HIS A 50 10.17 11.72 -51.82
C HIS A 50 9.44 10.37 -51.83
N PRO A 51 8.78 10.01 -52.95
CA PRO A 51 8.09 8.74 -53.07
C PRO A 51 9.05 7.56 -52.82
N GLY A 52 8.65 6.62 -51.96
CA GLY A 52 9.48 5.46 -51.61
C GLY A 52 10.59 5.73 -50.58
N ILE A 53 10.62 6.91 -49.95
CA ILE A 53 11.60 7.24 -48.91
C ILE A 53 11.47 6.32 -47.69
N VAL A 54 12.59 5.89 -47.12
CA VAL A 54 12.58 5.10 -45.88
C VAL A 54 12.21 6.00 -44.72
N GLN A 55 11.05 5.72 -44.11
CA GLN A 55 10.58 6.43 -42.93
C GLN A 55 10.78 5.58 -41.68
N VAL A 56 11.45 6.14 -40.67
CA VAL A 56 11.71 5.48 -39.39
C VAL A 56 11.14 6.29 -38.24
N SER A 57 10.79 5.60 -37.15
CA SER A 57 10.37 6.29 -35.92
C SER A 57 11.58 6.92 -35.24
N ASP A 58 11.39 8.09 -34.65
CA ASP A 58 12.42 8.65 -33.77
C ASP A 58 12.59 7.80 -32.49
N ARG A 59 13.76 7.94 -31.86
CA ARG A 59 14.14 7.16 -30.67
C ARG A 59 13.16 7.36 -29.51
N PHE A 60 12.65 8.58 -29.35
CA PHE A 60 11.71 8.90 -28.29
C PHE A 60 10.42 8.10 -28.44
N HIS A 61 9.86 8.03 -29.64
CA HIS A 61 8.63 7.29 -29.92
C HIS A 61 8.81 5.78 -29.78
N MET A 62 9.96 5.23 -30.15
CA MET A 62 10.27 3.81 -29.91
C MET A 62 10.27 3.47 -28.42
N ILE A 63 10.98 4.27 -27.63
CA ILE A 63 11.06 4.11 -26.17
C ILE A 63 9.68 4.31 -25.53
N LYS A 64 8.95 5.36 -25.92
CA LYS A 64 7.60 5.63 -25.45
C LYS A 64 6.63 4.49 -25.77
N GLY A 65 6.72 3.93 -26.98
CA GLY A 65 5.89 2.80 -27.40
C GLY A 65 6.13 1.55 -26.55
N LEU A 66 7.40 1.19 -26.34
CA LEU A 66 7.76 0.06 -25.48
C LEU A 66 7.25 0.25 -24.05
N THR A 67 7.57 1.39 -23.45
CA THR A 67 7.22 1.68 -22.06
C THR A 67 5.70 1.74 -21.85
N GLU A 68 4.93 2.26 -22.80
CA GLU A 68 3.46 2.20 -22.79
C GLU A 68 2.95 0.75 -22.89
N ALA A 69 3.53 -0.07 -23.77
CA ALA A 69 3.18 -1.47 -23.90
C ALA A 69 3.46 -2.25 -22.61
N MET A 70 4.63 -2.05 -21.99
CA MET A 70 4.99 -2.68 -20.72
C MET A 70 4.11 -2.20 -19.56
N THR A 71 3.74 -0.91 -19.56
CA THR A 71 2.78 -0.38 -18.59
C THR A 71 1.43 -1.10 -18.71
N LYS A 72 0.93 -1.30 -19.93
CA LYS A 72 -0.31 -2.04 -20.20
C LYS A 72 -0.18 -3.51 -19.79
N TYR A 73 0.96 -4.14 -20.04
CA TYR A 73 1.25 -5.51 -19.60
C TYR A 73 1.16 -5.63 -18.08
N ILE A 74 1.86 -4.77 -17.33
CA ILE A 74 1.78 -4.77 -15.86
C ILE A 74 0.33 -4.59 -15.38
N ILE A 75 -0.42 -3.67 -16.01
CA ILE A 75 -1.83 -3.42 -15.67
C ILE A 75 -2.73 -4.62 -15.92
N ARG A 76 -2.43 -5.43 -16.94
CA ARG A 76 -3.20 -6.61 -17.32
C ARG A 76 -2.89 -7.80 -16.42
N GLU A 77 -1.59 -8.08 -16.19
CA GLU A 77 -1.16 -9.29 -15.50
C GLU A 77 -1.23 -9.19 -13.97
N PHE A 78 -0.98 -7.99 -13.42
CA PHE A 78 -0.88 -7.83 -11.97
C PHE A 78 -2.07 -7.08 -11.36
N PRO A 79 -2.54 -7.51 -10.17
CA PRO A 79 -3.60 -6.80 -9.45
C PRO A 79 -3.14 -5.39 -9.07
N ALA A 80 -4.09 -4.50 -8.78
CA ALA A 80 -3.77 -3.12 -8.38
C ALA A 80 -2.90 -3.03 -7.10
N ARG A 81 -2.93 -4.07 -6.25
CA ARG A 81 -2.15 -4.22 -5.03
C ARG A 81 -1.48 -5.59 -5.04
N LEU A 82 -0.16 -5.60 -5.09
CA LEU A 82 0.65 -6.82 -5.03
C LEU A 82 0.93 -7.16 -3.57
N GLU A 83 0.77 -8.42 -3.21
CA GLU A 83 0.95 -8.92 -1.85
C GLU A 83 2.39 -9.39 -1.70
N ILE A 84 3.14 -8.80 -0.77
CA ILE A 84 4.53 -9.18 -0.47
C ILE A 84 4.66 -9.59 1.00
N PRO A 85 5.66 -10.43 1.35
CA PRO A 85 6.09 -10.58 2.73
C PRO A 85 6.38 -9.21 3.33
N ALA A 86 5.96 -8.99 4.57
CA ALA A 86 6.08 -7.68 5.20
C ALA A 86 7.53 -7.37 5.58
N VAL A 87 8.10 -6.37 4.91
CA VAL A 87 9.48 -5.88 5.11
C VAL A 87 9.51 -4.68 6.06
N SER A 88 8.40 -3.97 6.20
CA SER A 88 8.24 -2.76 7.01
C SER A 88 7.75 -3.05 8.44
N THR A 89 7.74 -4.32 8.86
CA THR A 89 7.26 -4.77 10.19
C THR A 89 7.96 -4.09 11.37
N ASN A 90 9.11 -3.46 11.14
CA ASN A 90 9.90 -2.78 12.17
C ASN A 90 9.87 -1.24 12.09
N SER A 91 9.16 -0.64 11.12
CA SER A 91 8.97 0.81 11.09
C SER A 91 7.97 1.23 12.16
N ALA A 92 8.44 1.93 13.19
CA ALA A 92 7.59 2.44 14.28
C ALA A 92 6.44 3.33 13.77
N GLU A 93 6.62 3.97 12.60
CA GLU A 93 5.61 4.78 11.93
C GLU A 93 4.53 3.91 11.28
N TYR A 94 4.91 2.83 10.58
CA TYR A 94 3.98 1.92 9.91
C TYR A 94 3.14 1.09 10.91
N VAL A 95 3.74 0.68 12.02
CA VAL A 95 3.07 0.00 13.15
C VAL A 95 1.88 0.81 13.66
N LYS A 96 2.06 2.12 13.85
CA LYS A 96 0.99 3.02 14.34
C LYS A 96 -0.16 3.16 13.33
N LEU A 97 0.14 3.10 12.03
CA LEU A 97 -0.84 3.31 10.96
C LEU A 97 -1.67 2.07 10.64
N ILE A 98 -1.19 0.87 10.97
CA ILE A 98 -1.94 -0.39 10.83
C ILE A 98 -3.21 -0.36 11.69
N ASN A 99 -3.12 0.26 12.87
CA ASN A 99 -4.30 0.44 13.71
C ASN A 99 -5.19 1.55 13.14
N ARG A 100 -6.28 1.13 12.47
CA ARG A 100 -7.31 2.06 11.98
C ARG A 100 -7.97 2.91 13.08
N ARG A 101 -7.80 2.57 14.36
CA ARG A 101 -8.32 3.32 15.51
C ARG A 101 -7.54 4.61 15.77
N ASN A 102 -6.30 4.73 15.27
CA ASN A 102 -5.46 5.90 15.46
C ASN A 102 -5.80 6.97 14.40
N HIS A 103 -6.99 7.57 14.51
CA HIS A 103 -7.44 8.59 13.57
C HIS A 103 -6.52 9.80 13.58
N VAL A 104 -6.10 10.25 14.77
CA VAL A 104 -5.21 11.41 14.96
C VAL A 104 -3.86 11.16 14.29
N ASP A 105 -3.24 10.00 14.55
CA ASP A 105 -1.94 9.67 13.94
C ASP A 105 -2.02 9.63 12.41
N ARG A 106 -3.11 9.12 11.84
CA ARG A 106 -3.31 9.08 10.38
C ARG A 106 -3.48 10.47 9.78
N VAL A 107 -4.16 11.38 10.50
CA VAL A 107 -4.29 12.77 10.08
C VAL A 107 -2.94 13.47 10.12
N ARG A 108 -2.21 13.33 11.24
CA ARG A 108 -0.87 13.89 11.42
C ARG A 108 0.08 13.38 10.34
N PHE A 109 0.10 12.07 10.10
CA PHE A 109 0.90 11.46 9.03
C PHE A 109 0.58 12.07 7.66
N ALA A 110 -0.70 12.19 7.31
CA ALA A 110 -1.10 12.77 6.03
C ALA A 110 -0.63 14.23 5.89
N GLN A 111 -0.69 15.02 6.96
CA GLN A 111 -0.22 16.41 6.97
C GLN A 111 1.30 16.50 6.88
N THR A 112 2.04 15.70 7.65
CA THR A 112 3.50 15.62 7.58
C THR A 112 3.97 15.25 6.18
N LYS A 113 3.42 14.18 5.61
CA LYS A 113 3.77 13.73 4.24
C LYS A 113 3.40 14.78 3.19
N LYS A 114 2.33 15.55 3.41
CA LYS A 114 1.99 16.68 2.55
C LYS A 114 3.01 17.81 2.64
N ALA A 115 3.52 18.11 3.83
CA ALA A 115 4.59 19.09 4.06
C ALA A 115 5.92 18.65 3.44
N GLU A 116 6.21 17.34 3.41
CA GLU A 116 7.33 16.73 2.65
C GLU A 116 7.15 16.76 1.12
N GLY A 117 6.11 17.44 0.62
CA GLY A 117 5.86 17.65 -0.79
C GLY A 117 5.25 16.45 -1.52
N MET A 118 4.62 15.51 -0.82
CA MET A 118 3.83 14.47 -1.49
C MET A 118 2.50 15.01 -2.02
N THR A 119 2.04 14.42 -3.11
CA THR A 119 0.71 14.66 -3.67
C THR A 119 -0.35 13.96 -2.83
N VAL A 120 -1.59 14.48 -2.90
CA VAL A 120 -2.74 13.86 -2.21
C VAL A 120 -2.95 12.42 -2.67
N ASN A 121 -2.68 12.14 -3.94
CA ASN A 121 -2.77 10.79 -4.49
C ASN A 121 -1.73 9.88 -3.84
N GLU A 122 -0.45 10.25 -3.82
CA GLU A 122 0.62 9.45 -3.19
C GLU A 122 0.32 9.15 -1.72
N ILE A 123 -0.15 10.14 -0.97
CA ILE A 123 -0.54 9.95 0.44
C ILE A 123 -1.72 8.98 0.55
N ALA A 124 -2.71 9.08 -0.34
CA ALA A 124 -3.84 8.15 -0.38
C ALA A 124 -3.37 6.72 -0.68
N LEU A 125 -2.34 6.58 -1.51
CA LEU A 125 -1.73 5.29 -1.82
C LEU A 125 -1.03 4.70 -0.58
N LEU A 126 -0.17 5.46 0.09
CA LEU A 126 0.55 5.04 1.30
C LEU A 126 -0.39 4.64 2.43
N LEU A 127 -1.44 5.44 2.67
CA LEU A 127 -2.42 5.19 3.73
C LEU A 127 -3.50 4.17 3.36
N HIS A 128 -3.47 3.61 2.14
CA HIS A 128 -4.52 2.77 1.57
C HIS A 128 -5.94 3.35 1.75
N SER A 129 -6.06 4.67 1.60
CA SER A 129 -7.28 5.44 1.84
C SER A 129 -7.77 6.11 0.56
N SER A 130 -8.98 6.64 0.56
CA SER A 130 -9.48 7.38 -0.61
C SER A 130 -8.87 8.79 -0.68
N VAL A 131 -8.74 9.34 -1.88
CA VAL A 131 -8.29 10.74 -2.10
C VAL A 131 -9.14 11.72 -1.30
N LYS A 132 -10.47 11.52 -1.27
CA LYS A 132 -11.41 12.34 -0.48
C LYS A 132 -11.10 12.27 1.03
N THR A 133 -10.72 11.10 1.54
CA THR A 133 -10.32 10.92 2.94
C THR A 133 -9.08 11.74 3.26
N ILE A 134 -8.07 11.71 2.37
CA ILE A 134 -6.84 12.49 2.57
C ILE A 134 -7.14 13.99 2.48
N GLN A 135 -7.93 14.43 1.50
CA GLN A 135 -8.37 15.83 1.43
C GLN A 135 -9.08 16.29 2.70
N LYS A 136 -9.88 15.40 3.32
CA LYS A 136 -10.49 15.68 4.63
C LYS A 136 -9.40 15.79 5.71
N TYR A 137 -8.48 14.83 5.80
CA TYR A 137 -7.40 14.84 6.80
C TYR A 137 -6.58 16.13 6.74
N LEU A 138 -6.25 16.62 5.55
CA LEU A 138 -5.49 17.87 5.38
C LEU A 138 -6.23 19.13 5.84
N LYS A 139 -7.56 19.08 5.99
CA LYS A 139 -8.39 20.20 6.48
C LYS A 139 -8.67 20.14 7.98
N LEU A 140 -8.37 19.02 8.63
CA LEU A 140 -8.67 18.84 10.04
C LEU A 140 -7.58 19.46 10.90
N ASP A 141 -7.99 20.01 12.03
CA ASP A 141 -7.10 20.55 13.06
C ASP A 141 -6.72 19.43 14.03
N THR A 142 -5.45 19.00 14.03
CA THR A 142 -5.00 17.85 14.83
C THR A 142 -5.21 18.04 16.33
N ASP A 143 -5.21 19.28 16.82
CA ASP A 143 -5.32 19.59 18.25
C ASP A 143 -6.77 19.48 18.74
N LYS A 144 -7.73 19.44 17.81
CA LYS A 144 -9.17 19.30 18.09
C LYS A 144 -9.73 17.93 17.75
N ILE A 145 -8.90 17.02 17.23
CA ILE A 145 -9.32 15.65 16.93
C ILE A 145 -8.93 14.78 18.11
N GLU A 146 -9.93 14.13 18.69
CA GLU A 146 -9.70 13.04 19.62
C GLU A 146 -9.90 11.71 18.89
N ASP A 147 -9.05 10.73 19.21
CA ASP A 147 -9.28 9.37 18.75
C ASP A 147 -10.62 8.88 19.31
N LYS A 148 -11.40 8.20 18.47
CA LYS A 148 -12.66 7.60 18.92
C LYS A 148 -12.34 6.50 19.92
N VAL A 149 -12.37 6.83 21.21
CA VAL A 149 -12.42 5.84 22.27
C VAL A 149 -13.69 5.04 22.05
N ILE A 150 -13.57 3.71 21.92
CA ILE A 150 -14.73 2.84 21.81
C ILE A 150 -15.57 3.14 23.04
N ALA A 151 -16.84 3.51 22.89
CA ALA A 151 -17.70 3.87 24.04
C ALA A 151 -17.62 2.81 25.16
N ARG A 152 -17.45 1.53 24.78
CA ARG A 152 -17.18 0.40 25.68
C ARG A 152 -15.89 0.52 26.49
N GLU A 153 -14.78 0.96 25.89
CA GLU A 153 -13.49 1.14 26.59
C GLU A 153 -13.54 2.37 27.51
N ALA A 154 -14.16 3.47 27.06
CA ALA A 154 -14.37 4.65 27.90
C ALA A 154 -15.23 4.31 29.12
N ASN A 155 -16.37 3.65 28.89
CA ASN A 155 -17.28 3.21 29.96
C ASN A 155 -16.60 2.22 30.91
N HIS A 156 -15.71 1.35 30.39
CA HIS A 156 -14.96 0.45 31.25
C HIS A 156 -13.94 1.17 32.13
N ARG A 157 -13.18 2.13 31.58
CA ARG A 157 -12.26 2.95 32.36
C ARG A 157 -13.00 3.73 33.44
N LEU A 158 -14.15 4.33 33.08
CA LEU A 158 -15.00 5.03 34.03
C LEU A 158 -15.51 4.09 35.13
N ALA A 159 -15.96 2.89 34.78
CA ALA A 159 -16.41 1.89 35.75
C ALA A 159 -15.29 1.41 36.68
N ILE A 160 -14.06 1.21 36.16
CA ILE A 160 -12.88 0.91 36.98
C ILE A 160 -12.59 2.07 37.93
N GLN A 161 -12.63 3.32 37.44
CA GLN A 161 -12.34 4.50 38.25
C GLN A 161 -13.36 4.66 39.38
N GLN A 162 -14.65 4.59 39.07
CA GLN A 162 -15.74 4.62 40.08
C GLN A 162 -15.55 3.51 41.11
N LYS A 163 -15.20 2.29 40.65
CA LYS A 163 -14.98 1.17 41.55
C LYS A 163 -13.75 1.36 42.44
N GLN A 164 -12.71 2.00 41.94
CA GLN A 164 -11.52 2.35 42.71
C GLN A 164 -11.84 3.43 43.76
N GLU A 165 -12.67 4.41 43.42
CA GLU A 165 -13.14 5.43 44.36
C GLU A 165 -14.01 4.83 45.48
N GLU A 166 -14.89 3.88 45.16
CA GLU A 166 -15.65 3.11 46.16
C GLU A 166 -14.69 2.38 47.13
N VAL A 167 -13.71 1.65 46.60
CA VAL A 167 -12.73 0.91 47.41
C VAL A 167 -11.92 1.84 48.30
N ASN A 168 -11.48 2.98 47.76
CA ASN A 168 -10.73 3.98 48.51
C ASN A 168 -11.57 4.58 49.64
N THR A 169 -12.85 4.83 49.39
CA THR A 169 -13.79 5.34 50.39
C THR A 169 -14.02 4.33 51.52
N ALA A 170 -14.24 3.06 51.18
CA ALA A 170 -14.37 1.98 52.17
C ALA A 170 -13.11 1.84 53.05
N ARG A 171 -11.92 1.89 52.42
CA ARG A 171 -10.63 1.83 53.13
C ARG A 171 -10.42 3.04 54.05
N LYS A 172 -10.83 4.23 53.60
CA LYS A 172 -10.78 5.45 54.42
C LYS A 172 -11.70 5.35 55.65
N MET A 173 -12.95 4.96 55.45
CA MET A 173 -13.91 4.76 56.56
C MET A 173 -13.42 3.72 57.59
N ALA A 174 -12.76 2.65 57.13
CA ALA A 174 -12.16 1.66 58.02
C ALA A 174 -10.93 2.21 58.76
N CYS A 175 -10.08 3.02 58.11
CA CYS A 175 -8.99 3.74 58.77
C CYS A 175 -9.50 4.72 59.83
N ASP A 176 -10.66 5.33 59.61
CA ASP A 176 -11.34 6.23 60.56
C ASP A 176 -11.99 5.46 61.73
N GLY A 177 -11.85 4.12 61.79
CA GLY A 177 -12.30 3.27 62.90
C GLY A 177 -13.76 2.83 62.81
N ILE A 178 -14.43 3.05 61.67
CA ILE A 178 -15.84 2.66 61.49
C ILE A 178 -15.92 1.13 61.30
N PRO A 179 -16.81 0.42 62.02
CA PRO A 179 -16.98 -1.02 61.89
C PRO A 179 -17.59 -1.41 60.53
N ILE A 180 -17.23 -2.61 60.04
CA ILE A 180 -17.54 -3.09 58.68
C ILE A 180 -19.05 -3.11 58.41
N GLU A 181 -19.86 -3.45 59.41
CA GLU A 181 -21.33 -3.48 59.33
C GLU A 181 -21.91 -2.09 59.03
N GLN A 182 -21.30 -1.06 59.61
CA GLN A 182 -21.74 0.32 59.44
C GLN A 182 -21.27 0.86 58.08
N ILE A 183 -20.04 0.56 57.67
CA ILE A 183 -19.54 0.86 56.32
C ILE A 183 -20.44 0.22 55.24
N ALA A 184 -20.81 -1.06 55.43
CA ALA A 184 -21.68 -1.79 54.51
C ALA A 184 -23.05 -1.12 54.38
N LYS A 185 -23.62 -0.65 55.49
CA LYS A 185 -24.91 0.04 55.51
C LYS A 185 -24.83 1.42 54.84
N GLU A 186 -23.78 2.17 55.11
CA GLU A 186 -23.58 3.54 54.63
C GLU A 186 -23.19 3.60 53.15
N MET A 187 -22.40 2.63 52.68
CA MET A 187 -22.04 2.48 51.27
C MET A 187 -23.05 1.67 50.45
N HIS A 188 -24.14 1.19 51.06
CA HIS A 188 -25.15 0.34 50.43
C HIS A 188 -24.55 -0.91 49.73
N HIS A 189 -23.60 -1.55 50.41
CA HIS A 189 -22.92 -2.76 49.92
C HIS A 189 -23.13 -3.92 50.89
N THR A 190 -22.91 -5.14 50.39
CA THR A 190 -22.94 -6.31 51.28
C THR A 190 -21.72 -6.32 52.18
N PHE A 191 -21.86 -6.91 53.38
CA PHE A 191 -20.75 -7.12 54.30
C PHE A 191 -19.55 -7.78 53.61
N LYS A 192 -19.81 -8.79 52.76
CA LYS A 192 -18.77 -9.52 52.03
C LYS A 192 -18.03 -8.64 51.01
N THR A 193 -18.74 -7.71 50.37
CA THR A 193 -18.15 -6.76 49.42
C THR A 193 -17.18 -5.81 50.13
N ILE A 194 -17.57 -5.23 51.27
CA ILE A 194 -16.69 -4.36 52.05
C ILE A 194 -15.48 -5.15 52.59
N GLN A 195 -15.70 -6.37 53.08
CA GLN A 195 -14.60 -7.25 53.49
C GLN A 195 -13.59 -7.48 52.36
N ASN A 196 -14.06 -7.64 51.11
CA ASN A 196 -13.18 -7.77 49.95
C ASN A 196 -12.45 -6.45 49.65
N TYR A 197 -13.10 -5.28 49.69
CA TYR A 197 -12.44 -3.99 49.44
C TYR A 197 -11.32 -3.68 50.43
N LEU A 198 -11.52 -4.04 51.70
CA LEU A 198 -10.54 -3.86 52.77
C LEU A 198 -9.36 -4.83 52.67
N ASN A 199 -9.48 -5.92 51.91
CA ASN A 199 -8.36 -6.82 51.69
C ASN A 199 -7.24 -6.12 50.89
N PRO A 200 -5.99 -6.09 51.39
CA PRO A 200 -4.86 -5.48 50.69
C PRO A 200 -4.59 -6.08 49.30
N SER A 201 -4.94 -7.36 49.11
CA SER A 201 -4.76 -8.08 47.84
C SER A 201 -5.87 -7.81 46.81
N TYR A 202 -6.92 -7.08 47.16
CA TYR A 202 -8.02 -6.77 46.25
C TYR A 202 -7.59 -5.78 45.17
N SER A 203 -7.80 -6.18 43.92
CA SER A 203 -7.60 -5.34 42.74
C SER A 203 -8.93 -5.11 42.02
N VAL A 204 -9.14 -3.87 41.59
CA VAL A 204 -10.29 -3.45 40.77
C VAL A 204 -10.14 -3.88 39.32
N GLU A 205 -8.90 -4.18 38.89
CA GLU A 205 -8.63 -4.60 37.52
C GLU A 205 -9.22 -5.97 37.23
N ASN A 206 -10.11 -6.02 36.24
CA ASN A 206 -10.62 -7.29 35.74
C ASN A 206 -9.59 -7.92 34.81
N LYS A 207 -8.86 -8.93 35.31
CA LYS A 207 -7.88 -9.70 34.54
C LYS A 207 -8.45 -10.36 33.28
N HIS A 208 -9.77 -10.49 33.17
CA HIS A 208 -10.44 -11.06 32.00
C HIS A 208 -10.86 -10.02 30.95
N TYR A 209 -10.77 -8.71 31.21
CA TYR A 209 -11.29 -7.69 30.27
C TYR A 209 -10.58 -7.70 28.91
N HIS A 210 -9.29 -8.02 28.90
CA HIS A 210 -8.49 -8.20 27.68
C HIS A 210 -8.24 -9.66 27.32
N ALA A 211 -8.67 -10.61 28.15
CA ALA A 211 -8.42 -12.02 27.92
C ALA A 211 -9.14 -12.51 26.66
N ARG A 212 -8.41 -13.28 25.85
CA ARG A 212 -8.96 -13.93 24.66
C ARG A 212 -9.94 -15.03 25.07
N ILE A 213 -11.21 -14.86 24.70
CA ILE A 213 -12.22 -15.90 24.87
C ILE A 213 -12.33 -16.70 23.56
N PRO A 214 -12.07 -18.02 23.56
CA PRO A 214 -12.23 -18.86 22.38
C PRO A 214 -13.67 -18.82 21.86
N GLY A 215 -13.86 -18.48 20.59
CA GLY A 215 -15.17 -18.47 19.94
C GLY A 215 -15.37 -19.69 19.03
N LYS A 216 -16.47 -19.71 18.25
CA LYS A 216 -16.75 -20.76 17.24
C LYS A 216 -15.61 -20.99 16.24
N LEU A 217 -14.78 -19.97 16.00
CA LEU A 217 -13.66 -20.06 15.06
C LEU A 217 -12.43 -20.74 15.67
N ALA A 218 -12.32 -20.81 17.01
CA ALA A 218 -11.13 -21.27 17.71
C ALA A 218 -10.56 -22.61 17.21
N PRO A 219 -11.39 -23.64 16.92
CA PRO A 219 -10.87 -24.91 16.41
C PRO A 219 -10.22 -24.82 15.02
N TYR A 220 -10.55 -23.79 14.24
CA TYR A 220 -10.15 -23.64 12.84
C TYR A 220 -9.11 -22.53 12.63
N GLU A 221 -8.67 -21.84 13.68
CA GLU A 221 -7.82 -20.64 13.57
C GLU A 221 -6.48 -20.91 12.86
N THR A 222 -5.80 -21.99 13.23
CA THR A 222 -4.52 -22.40 12.61
C THR A 222 -4.71 -22.71 11.12
N GLU A 223 -5.80 -23.39 10.77
CA GLU A 223 -6.12 -23.70 9.38
C GLU A 223 -6.45 -22.43 8.59
N VAL A 224 -7.21 -21.50 9.17
CA VAL A 224 -7.54 -20.22 8.54
C VAL A 224 -6.28 -19.39 8.28
N ILE A 225 -5.32 -19.39 9.20
CA ILE A 225 -4.01 -18.74 9.01
C ILE A 225 -3.27 -19.40 7.84
N LYS A 226 -3.16 -20.73 7.84
CA LYS A 226 -2.48 -21.50 6.79
C LYS A 226 -3.08 -21.22 5.40
N LEU A 227 -4.40 -21.38 5.25
CA LEU A 227 -5.09 -21.14 3.98
C LEU A 227 -4.94 -19.68 3.52
N ARG A 228 -4.89 -18.73 4.46
CA ARG A 228 -4.64 -17.32 4.11
C ARG A 228 -3.19 -17.07 3.69
N CYS A 229 -2.22 -17.76 4.28
CA CYS A 229 -0.82 -17.73 3.85
C CYS A 229 -0.68 -18.24 2.41
N GLU A 230 -1.41 -19.29 2.05
CA GLU A 230 -1.50 -19.87 0.70
C GLU A 230 -2.24 -18.97 -0.32
N GLY A 231 -2.76 -17.81 0.10
CA GLY A 231 -3.37 -16.83 -0.80
C GLY A 231 -4.88 -17.00 -1.03
N MET A 232 -5.52 -17.95 -0.35
CA MET A 232 -6.96 -18.19 -0.48
C MET A 232 -7.79 -16.98 -0.05
N THR A 233 -8.91 -16.77 -0.76
CA THR A 233 -9.86 -15.69 -0.45
C THR A 233 -10.73 -16.06 0.75
N TYR A 234 -11.21 -15.08 1.52
CA TYR A 234 -12.08 -15.35 2.68
C TYR A 234 -13.34 -16.17 2.34
N PRO A 235 -14.04 -15.96 1.21
CA PRO A 235 -15.14 -16.83 0.80
C PRO A 235 -14.72 -18.28 0.57
N CYS A 236 -13.58 -18.52 -0.09
CA CYS A 236 -13.06 -19.88 -0.30
C CYS A 236 -12.70 -20.55 1.02
N ILE A 237 -12.01 -19.83 1.93
CA ILE A 237 -11.66 -20.33 3.26
C ILE A 237 -12.93 -20.68 4.04
N HIS A 238 -13.93 -19.79 4.03
CA HIS A 238 -15.21 -20.01 4.71
C HIS A 238 -15.91 -21.27 4.20
N LYS A 239 -15.95 -21.48 2.88
CA LYS A 239 -16.51 -22.70 2.29
C LYS A 239 -15.82 -23.97 2.83
N ILE A 240 -14.49 -24.01 2.86
CA ILE A 240 -13.70 -25.16 3.34
C ILE A 240 -14.01 -25.46 4.80
N ILE A 241 -13.98 -24.45 5.67
CA ILE A 241 -14.19 -24.69 7.11
C ILE A 241 -15.67 -24.95 7.43
N SER A 242 -16.61 -24.44 6.63
CA SER A 242 -18.04 -24.75 6.78
C SER A 242 -18.35 -26.19 6.43
N GLU A 243 -17.67 -26.79 5.44
CA GLU A 243 -17.74 -28.24 5.19
C GLU A 243 -17.22 -29.07 6.39
N LYS A 244 -16.36 -28.47 7.22
CA LYS A 244 -15.86 -29.06 8.49
C LYS A 244 -16.68 -28.70 9.73
N GLY A 245 -17.87 -28.11 9.55
CA GLY A 245 -18.79 -27.79 10.65
C GLY A 245 -18.71 -26.35 11.19
N TYR A 246 -17.99 -25.44 10.53
CA TYR A 246 -17.99 -24.03 10.92
C TYR A 246 -19.28 -23.31 10.54
N GLU A 247 -20.05 -22.89 11.55
CA GLU A 247 -21.31 -22.14 11.38
C GLU A 247 -21.18 -20.61 11.44
N GLY A 248 -19.97 -20.08 11.56
CA GLY A 248 -19.77 -18.64 11.66
C GLY A 248 -19.77 -17.94 10.30
N SER A 249 -19.48 -16.64 10.31
CA SER A 249 -19.52 -15.79 9.10
C SER A 249 -18.14 -15.53 8.50
N VAL A 250 -18.09 -15.24 7.20
CA VAL A 250 -16.89 -14.72 6.52
C VAL A 250 -16.33 -13.47 7.21
N THR A 251 -17.20 -12.66 7.83
CA THR A 251 -16.78 -11.46 8.59
C THR A 251 -15.99 -11.83 9.84
N SER A 252 -16.33 -12.92 10.51
CA SER A 252 -15.58 -13.43 11.66
C SER A 252 -14.14 -13.79 11.28
N LEU A 253 -13.93 -14.40 10.10
CA LEU A 253 -12.60 -14.71 9.58
C LEU A 253 -11.80 -13.43 9.30
N ARG A 254 -12.42 -12.43 8.66
CA ARG A 254 -11.79 -11.12 8.43
C ARG A 254 -11.37 -10.45 9.72
N MET A 255 -12.26 -10.43 10.72
CA MET A 255 -11.99 -9.83 12.02
C MET A 255 -10.89 -10.58 12.77
N PHE A 256 -10.85 -11.91 12.68
CA PHE A 256 -9.79 -12.73 13.24
C PHE A 256 -8.43 -12.39 12.62
N ILE A 257 -8.29 -12.45 11.29
CA ILE A 257 -7.03 -12.10 10.61
C ILE A 257 -6.61 -10.64 10.88
N GLN A 258 -7.56 -9.70 10.97
CA GLN A 258 -7.24 -8.32 11.32
C GLN A 258 -6.69 -8.19 12.75
N LYS A 259 -7.21 -8.97 13.71
CA LYS A 259 -6.68 -9.00 15.08
C LYS A 259 -5.30 -9.65 15.13
N GLU A 260 -5.09 -10.75 14.43
CA GLU A 260 -3.76 -11.40 14.34
C GLU A 260 -2.71 -10.46 13.74
N ARG A 261 -3.06 -9.71 12.68
CA ARG A 261 -2.18 -8.67 12.12
C ARG A 261 -1.75 -7.62 13.15
N ILE A 262 -2.69 -7.16 13.99
CA ILE A 262 -2.38 -6.20 15.04
C ILE A 262 -1.48 -6.83 16.10
N ARG A 263 -1.79 -8.07 16.52
CA ARG A 263 -1.03 -8.81 17.54
C ARG A 263 0.43 -9.03 17.13
N CYS A 264 0.67 -9.52 15.92
CA CYS A 264 2.03 -9.78 15.41
C CYS A 264 2.91 -8.53 15.32
N VAL A 265 2.29 -7.35 15.17
CA VAL A 265 2.97 -6.08 14.97
C VAL A 265 3.10 -5.28 16.28
N SER A 266 2.16 -5.46 17.22
CA SER A 266 2.25 -4.92 18.57
C SER A 266 3.20 -5.73 19.46
N SER A 267 3.70 -5.16 20.56
CA SER A 267 4.56 -5.85 21.53
C SER A 267 3.93 -7.08 22.23
N GLN A 268 2.72 -7.48 21.86
CA GLN A 268 1.98 -8.66 22.36
C GLN A 268 2.32 -9.93 21.56
N LYS A 269 3.61 -10.18 21.28
CA LYS A 269 4.07 -11.34 20.50
C LYS A 269 3.72 -12.69 21.16
N GLU A 270 3.60 -12.72 22.49
CA GLU A 270 3.31 -13.94 23.28
C GLU A 270 1.88 -14.47 23.10
N GLU A 271 0.92 -13.66 22.61
CA GLU A 271 -0.48 -14.07 22.39
C GLU A 271 -0.84 -14.34 20.91
N ALA A 272 0.11 -14.14 19.99
CA ALA A 272 -0.11 -14.37 18.57
C ALA A 272 -0.07 -15.87 18.25
N CYS A 273 -0.93 -16.33 17.34
CA CYS A 273 -0.75 -17.66 16.77
C CYS A 273 0.51 -17.64 15.88
N SER A 274 1.56 -18.34 16.35
CA SER A 274 2.98 -18.28 15.93
C SER A 274 3.26 -18.22 14.43
N ASP A 275 2.40 -18.79 13.58
CA ASP A 275 2.76 -19.07 12.18
C ASP A 275 2.27 -18.01 11.19
N TYR A 276 1.57 -16.96 11.65
CA TYR A 276 1.12 -15.89 10.76
C TYR A 276 2.29 -15.01 10.31
N GLN A 277 2.66 -15.10 9.04
CA GLN A 277 3.61 -14.19 8.41
C GLN A 277 2.89 -12.90 8.00
N PRO A 278 3.26 -11.73 8.54
CA PRO A 278 2.67 -10.47 8.13
C PRO A 278 2.93 -10.23 6.63
N LYS A 279 1.93 -9.66 5.95
CA LYS A 279 1.98 -9.36 4.52
C LYS A 279 1.71 -7.87 4.31
N GLU A 280 2.46 -7.29 3.40
CA GLU A 280 2.34 -5.90 2.95
C GLU A 280 1.79 -5.83 1.52
N TYR A 281 1.34 -4.64 1.14
CA TYR A 281 0.80 -4.41 -0.19
C TYR A 281 1.56 -3.29 -0.88
N VAL A 282 2.22 -3.63 -1.99
CA VAL A 282 2.82 -2.64 -2.89
C VAL A 282 1.82 -2.29 -3.97
N GLN A 283 1.74 -1.01 -4.30
CA GLN A 283 0.83 -0.57 -5.34
C GLN A 283 1.43 -0.77 -6.71
N ARG A 284 0.66 -1.39 -7.60
CA ARG A 284 1.05 -1.57 -9.00
C ARG A 284 1.45 -0.25 -9.67
N ARG A 285 0.80 0.85 -9.28
CA ARG A 285 1.11 2.19 -9.80
C ARG A 285 2.57 2.61 -9.50
N SER A 286 3.11 2.26 -8.34
CA SER A 286 4.53 2.50 -8.03
C SER A 286 5.41 1.76 -9.04
N LEU A 287 5.08 0.50 -9.35
CA LEU A 287 5.83 -0.34 -10.29
C LEU A 287 5.79 0.21 -11.73
N THR A 288 4.64 0.72 -12.17
CA THR A 288 4.54 1.37 -13.49
C THR A 288 5.32 2.68 -13.55
N GLN A 289 5.46 3.40 -12.42
CA GLN A 289 6.26 4.62 -12.38
C GLN A 289 7.76 4.32 -12.51
N LEU A 290 8.22 3.19 -11.94
CA LEU A 290 9.61 2.74 -12.04
C LEU A 290 10.07 2.40 -13.47
N ILE A 291 9.14 2.27 -14.43
CA ILE A 291 9.50 2.16 -15.85
C ILE A 291 10.18 3.44 -16.36
N TYR A 292 9.79 4.60 -15.81
CA TYR A 292 10.20 5.93 -16.31
C TYR A 292 10.99 6.75 -15.29
N LYS A 293 11.01 6.32 -14.03
CA LYS A 293 11.57 7.05 -12.90
C LYS A 293 12.56 6.18 -12.16
N GLY A 294 13.61 6.81 -11.60
CA GLY A 294 14.45 6.15 -10.62
C GLY A 294 13.66 5.79 -9.37
N LEU A 295 14.16 4.82 -8.61
CA LEU A 295 13.53 4.39 -7.37
C LEU A 295 13.44 5.54 -6.34
N ASP A 296 14.45 6.42 -6.31
CA ASP A 296 14.49 7.62 -5.48
C ASP A 296 13.35 8.62 -5.78
N ASP A 297 12.82 8.61 -7.00
CA ASP A 297 11.75 9.52 -7.44
C ASP A 297 10.34 8.96 -7.16
N VAL A 298 10.23 7.70 -6.72
CA VAL A 298 8.95 7.01 -6.47
C VAL A 298 8.70 6.93 -4.96
N LYS A 299 8.10 8.00 -4.41
CA LYS A 299 7.81 8.14 -2.96
C LYS A 299 6.84 7.11 -2.36
N THR A 300 6.26 6.23 -3.18
CA THR A 300 5.20 5.28 -2.77
C THR A 300 5.69 3.84 -2.63
N ILE A 301 6.99 3.59 -2.70
CA ILE A 301 7.63 2.28 -2.50
C ILE A 301 9.01 2.49 -1.87
N SER A 302 9.39 1.68 -0.88
CA SER A 302 10.76 1.70 -0.33
C SER A 302 11.71 0.78 -1.10
N GLN A 303 13.02 0.92 -0.86
CA GLN A 303 14.04 0.03 -1.39
C GLN A 303 13.76 -1.43 -1.02
N GLU A 304 13.47 -1.70 0.26
CA GLU A 304 13.22 -3.06 0.76
C GLU A 304 11.95 -3.65 0.14
N GLN A 305 10.90 -2.82 -0.02
CA GLN A 305 9.68 -3.24 -0.70
C GLN A 305 9.92 -3.56 -2.17
N TYR A 306 10.72 -2.75 -2.86
CA TYR A 306 11.09 -2.99 -4.26
C TYR A 306 11.84 -4.32 -4.42
N GLU A 307 12.89 -4.55 -3.63
CA GLU A 307 13.65 -5.80 -3.66
C GLU A 307 12.77 -7.02 -3.36
N GLN A 308 11.88 -6.89 -2.37
CA GLN A 308 10.95 -7.96 -2.04
C GLN A 308 9.92 -8.22 -3.16
N VAL A 309 9.49 -7.18 -3.88
CA VAL A 309 8.64 -7.35 -5.08
C VAL A 309 9.38 -8.15 -6.15
N LEU A 310 10.63 -7.82 -6.46
CA LEU A 310 11.39 -8.55 -7.48
C LEU A 310 11.57 -10.02 -7.11
N LYS A 311 11.78 -10.32 -5.82
CA LYS A 311 11.87 -11.69 -5.32
C LYS A 311 10.55 -12.46 -5.38
N SER A 312 9.44 -11.81 -5.02
CA SER A 312 8.11 -12.41 -5.01
C SER A 312 7.49 -12.52 -6.41
N TYR A 313 7.92 -11.67 -7.34
CA TYR A 313 7.39 -11.57 -8.71
C TYR A 313 8.54 -11.49 -9.74
N PRO A 314 9.25 -12.60 -10.03
CA PRO A 314 10.40 -12.61 -10.94
C PRO A 314 10.09 -12.04 -12.33
N MET A 315 8.88 -12.28 -12.85
CA MET A 315 8.41 -11.70 -14.12
C MET A 315 8.53 -10.17 -14.19
N ILE A 316 8.40 -9.46 -13.07
CA ILE A 316 8.57 -8.00 -13.01
C ILE A 316 10.05 -7.62 -13.10
N ALA A 317 10.93 -8.42 -12.49
CA ALA A 317 12.38 -8.24 -12.60
C ALA A 317 12.83 -8.43 -14.04
N ASP A 318 12.41 -9.52 -14.68
CA ASP A 318 12.71 -9.82 -16.08
C ASP A 318 12.23 -8.67 -16.98
N LEU A 319 11.01 -8.18 -16.75
CA LEU A 319 10.46 -7.05 -17.50
C LEU A 319 11.34 -5.79 -17.41
N TYR A 320 11.81 -5.43 -16.21
CA TYR A 320 12.67 -4.26 -16.02
C TYR A 320 14.05 -4.45 -16.66
N VAL A 321 14.60 -5.66 -16.61
CA VAL A 321 15.84 -6.01 -17.32
C VAL A 321 15.65 -5.82 -18.82
N THR A 322 14.58 -6.37 -19.39
CA THR A 322 14.29 -6.25 -20.83
C THR A 322 14.08 -4.80 -21.26
N ILE A 323 13.41 -3.97 -20.45
CA ILE A 323 13.31 -2.54 -20.72
C ILE A 323 14.71 -1.91 -20.74
N LYS A 324 15.53 -2.16 -19.71
CA LYS A 324 16.87 -1.57 -19.62
C LYS A 324 17.76 -1.98 -20.80
N GLU A 325 17.75 -3.26 -21.18
CA GLU A 325 18.47 -3.77 -22.35
C GLU A 325 18.05 -3.05 -23.63
N PHE A 326 16.75 -2.78 -23.82
CA PHE A 326 16.29 -2.02 -24.97
C PHE A 326 16.85 -0.59 -24.98
N TYR A 327 16.83 0.10 -23.84
CA TYR A 327 17.43 1.43 -23.73
C TYR A 327 18.92 1.36 -24.08
N GLU A 328 19.66 0.41 -23.52
CA GLU A 328 21.07 0.21 -23.83
C GLU A 328 21.28 0.00 -25.33
N ILE A 329 20.52 -0.89 -25.98
CA ILE A 329 20.60 -1.13 -27.44
C ILE A 329 20.40 0.16 -28.23
N ILE A 330 19.35 0.93 -27.92
CA ILE A 330 19.00 2.17 -28.65
C ILE A 330 20.06 3.27 -28.47
N TYR A 331 20.66 3.40 -27.28
CA TYR A 331 21.65 4.45 -27.00
C TYR A 331 23.09 4.07 -27.39
N SER A 332 23.44 2.78 -27.30
CA SER A 332 24.77 2.26 -27.65
C SER A 332 24.96 1.95 -29.13
N LYS A 333 23.87 1.99 -29.93
CA LYS A 333 23.85 1.64 -31.35
C LYS A 333 24.28 0.19 -31.66
N HIS A 334 24.10 -0.72 -30.70
CA HIS A 334 24.34 -2.17 -30.87
C HIS A 334 23.14 -2.86 -31.53
N GLU A 335 22.89 -2.57 -32.80
CA GLU A 335 21.76 -3.10 -33.57
C GLU A 335 21.73 -4.63 -33.64
N GLU A 336 22.90 -5.27 -33.58
CA GLU A 336 23.06 -6.73 -33.62
C GLU A 336 22.37 -7.45 -32.44
N LYS A 337 22.09 -6.73 -31.36
CA LYS A 337 21.43 -7.27 -30.16
C LYS A 337 19.90 -7.17 -30.24
N LEU A 338 19.36 -6.41 -31.19
CA LEU A 338 17.92 -6.15 -31.29
C LEU A 338 17.13 -7.42 -31.61
N ASP A 339 17.61 -8.25 -32.54
CA ASP A 339 16.93 -9.50 -32.91
C ASP A 339 16.87 -10.49 -31.74
N ALA A 340 17.99 -10.63 -31.01
CA ALA A 340 18.04 -11.47 -29.81
C ALA A 340 17.09 -10.95 -28.72
N TRP A 341 17.04 -9.63 -28.54
CA TRP A 341 16.13 -8.98 -27.60
C TRP A 341 14.66 -9.20 -27.98
N LEU A 342 14.31 -9.12 -29.28
CA LEU A 342 12.96 -9.39 -29.78
C LEU A 342 12.52 -10.83 -29.55
N VAL A 343 13.44 -11.80 -29.62
CA VAL A 343 13.14 -13.20 -29.28
C VAL A 343 12.84 -13.33 -27.78
N GLY A 344 13.62 -12.67 -26.92
CA GLY A 344 13.38 -12.64 -25.48
C GLY A 344 12.01 -12.05 -25.10
N MET A 345 11.59 -11.00 -25.81
CA MET A 345 10.29 -10.34 -25.63
C MET A 345 9.06 -11.23 -25.87
N ARG A 346 9.20 -12.31 -26.65
CA ARG A 346 8.09 -13.26 -26.90
C ARG A 346 7.66 -14.02 -25.64
N THR A 347 8.41 -13.94 -24.55
CA THR A 347 8.03 -14.55 -23.27
C THR A 347 6.91 -13.78 -22.56
N PHE A 348 6.65 -12.52 -22.94
CA PHE A 348 5.63 -11.66 -22.32
C PHE A 348 4.32 -11.54 -23.14
N PHE A 349 4.30 -12.04 -24.38
CA PHE A 349 3.16 -11.96 -25.32
C PHE A 349 2.79 -13.34 -25.84
#